data_AF-W7AX83-F1
#
_entry.id   AF-W7AX83-F1
#
_cell.length_a   1.000
_cell.length_b   1.000
_cell.length_c   1.000
_cell.angle_alpha   90.00
_cell.angle_beta   90.00
_cell.angle_gamma   90.00
#
_symmetry.space_group_name_H-M   'P 1'
#
loop_
_entity.id
_entity.type
_entity.pdbx_description
1 polymer ?
#
loop_
_entity_poly.entity_id
_entity_poly.type
_entity_poly.pdbx_seq_one_letter_code
_entity_poly.pdbx_strand_id
1 'polypeptide(L)'
;MVSKRLLVLIECAIFAAIAMVLSFIPLDFGSSFSISLGMIPMYVIALRRGFFAAGFAGILWGLLHFLTGKAYILTWNQALIEYILAFAFVAFAGIFAKNVQAALKQKNMKQAQFYAWSSMFIGGIARYFWHYVAGVVFLGRLCI
;
A
#
# COMPACT_ATOMS: atom_id res chain seq x y z
N MET A 1 -0.83 16.17 26.41
CA MET A 1 -0.58 14.84 25.81
C MET A 1 -1.51 14.68 24.61
N VAL A 2 -0.97 14.51 23.40
CA VAL A 2 -1.77 14.34 22.17
C VAL A 2 -2.62 13.07 22.28
N SER A 3 -3.89 13.12 21.85
CA SER A 3 -4.78 11.96 21.82
C SER A 3 -4.16 10.82 20.99
N LYS A 4 -4.21 9.59 21.50
CA LYS A 4 -3.69 8.40 20.80
C LYS A 4 -4.26 8.27 19.37
N ARG A 5 -5.52 8.67 19.16
CA ARG A 5 -6.17 8.64 17.83
C ARG A 5 -5.50 9.61 16.85
N LEU A 6 -5.19 10.81 17.33
CA LEU A 6 -4.59 11.87 16.53
C LEU A 6 -3.14 11.50 16.15
N LEU A 7 -2.42 10.85 17.07
CA LEU A 7 -1.07 10.33 16.80
C LEU A 7 -1.10 9.24 15.71
N VAL A 8 -2.09 8.34 15.70
CA VAL A 8 -2.25 7.33 14.64
C VAL A 8 -2.49 7.98 13.28
N LEU A 9 -3.37 8.99 13.21
CA LEU A 9 -3.65 9.71 11.97
C LEU A 9 -2.41 10.43 11.43
N ILE A 10 -1.65 11.09 12.31
CA ILE A 10 -0.39 11.75 11.95
C ILE A 10 0.62 10.72 11.41
N GLU A 11 0.78 9.56 12.08
CA GLU A 11 1.67 8.51 11.56
C GLU A 11 1.23 8.04 10.18
N CYS A 12 -0.07 7.75 9.96
CA CYS A 12 -0.58 7.37 8.65
C CYS A 12 -0.24 8.42 7.56
N ALA A 13 -0.42 9.71 7.86
CA ALA A 13 -0.12 10.79 6.93
C ALA A 13 1.39 10.88 6.62
N ILE A 14 2.25 10.76 7.63
CA ILE A 14 3.71 10.78 7.45
C ILE A 14 4.16 9.60 6.58
N PHE A 15 3.70 8.38 6.88
CA PHE A 15 4.08 7.21 6.09
C PHE A 15 3.55 7.27 4.65
N ALA A 16 2.34 7.81 4.44
CA ALA A 16 1.80 8.06 3.11
C ALA A 16 2.62 9.08 2.33
N ALA A 17 3.05 10.17 2.96
CA ALA A 17 3.92 11.17 2.35
C ALA A 17 5.30 10.57 1.99
N ILE A 18 5.90 9.77 2.87
CA ILE A 18 7.17 9.09 2.59
C ILE A 18 7.01 8.11 1.42
N ALA A 19 5.92 7.34 1.39
CA ALA A 19 5.62 6.44 0.27
C ALA A 19 5.47 7.21 -1.05
N MET A 20 4.84 8.38 -1.01
CA MET A 20 4.72 9.26 -2.17
C MET A 20 6.10 9.75 -2.65
N VAL A 21 6.96 10.22 -1.74
CA VAL A 21 8.34 10.62 -2.08
C VAL A 21 9.11 9.48 -2.73
N LEU A 22 9.03 8.26 -2.18
CA LEU A 22 9.65 7.08 -2.77
C LEU A 22 9.06 6.71 -4.15
N SER A 23 7.82 7.07 -4.42
CA SER A 23 7.17 6.85 -5.72
C SER A 23 7.68 7.80 -6.80
N PHE A 24 8.43 8.85 -6.45
CA PHE A 24 9.11 9.70 -7.43
C PHE A 24 10.38 9.08 -8.00
N ILE A 25 10.98 8.11 -7.31
CA ILE A 25 12.18 7.42 -7.77
C ILE A 25 11.78 6.51 -8.94
N PRO A 26 12.24 6.76 -10.17
CA PRO A 26 11.85 5.98 -11.34
C PRO A 26 12.57 4.62 -11.30
N LEU A 27 11.85 3.59 -10.86
CA LEU A 27 12.25 2.18 -10.97
C LEU A 27 11.33 1.42 -11.93
N ASP A 28 11.00 2.10 -13.02
CA ASP A 28 10.09 1.61 -14.04
C ASP A 28 10.90 0.93 -15.16
N PHE A 29 10.60 -0.34 -15.42
CA PHE A 29 11.16 -1.08 -16.55
C PHE A 29 10.09 -1.15 -17.65
N GLY A 30 10.12 -0.17 -18.55
CA GLY A 30 9.08 0.01 -19.57
C GLY A 30 7.79 0.59 -18.99
N SER A 31 6.67 0.45 -19.73
CA SER A 31 5.36 1.02 -19.33
C SER A 31 4.52 0.12 -18.44
N SER A 32 4.84 -1.18 -18.36
CA SER A 32 3.98 -2.19 -17.70
C SER A 32 4.57 -2.75 -16.40
N PHE A 33 5.86 -2.54 -16.14
CA PHE A 33 6.52 -3.09 -14.96
C PHE A 33 7.15 -1.97 -14.13
N SER A 34 6.65 -1.79 -12.91
CA SER A 34 7.12 -0.79 -11.96
C SER A 34 7.34 -1.42 -10.59
N ILE A 35 8.53 -1.23 -10.03
CA ILE A 35 8.82 -1.65 -8.65
C ILE A 35 8.41 -0.53 -7.70
N SER A 36 7.28 -0.73 -7.01
CA SER A 36 6.73 0.27 -6.10
C SER A 36 7.47 0.30 -4.75
N LEU A 37 8.52 1.11 -4.64
CA LEU A 37 9.25 1.32 -3.37
C LEU A 37 8.36 1.87 -2.26
N GLY A 38 7.29 2.59 -2.60
CA GLY A 38 6.34 3.14 -1.63
C GLY A 38 5.64 2.08 -0.77
N MET A 39 5.66 0.81 -1.17
CA MET A 39 5.17 -0.30 -0.34
C MET A 39 5.99 -0.51 0.93
N ILE A 40 7.27 -0.12 0.96
CA ILE A 40 8.14 -0.29 2.13
C ILE A 40 7.60 0.50 3.33
N PRO A 41 7.38 1.84 3.23
CA PRO A 41 6.68 2.61 4.28
C PRO A 41 5.29 2.05 4.65
N MET A 42 4.54 1.57 3.66
CA MET A 42 3.21 1.01 3.89
C MET A 42 3.23 -0.26 4.73
N TYR A 43 4.19 -1.16 4.50
CA TYR A 43 4.35 -2.35 5.34
C TYR A 43 4.73 -1.99 6.77
N VAL A 44 5.56 -0.97 6.97
CA VAL A 44 5.92 -0.52 8.33
C VAL A 44 4.70 -0.02 9.09
N ILE A 45 3.88 0.87 8.50
CA ILE A 45 2.67 1.38 9.18
C ILE A 45 1.64 0.26 9.39
N ALA A 46 1.54 -0.69 8.46
CA ALA A 46 0.65 -1.83 8.59
C ALA A 46 1.02 -2.74 9.75
N LEU A 47 2.30 -3.10 9.89
CA LEU A 47 2.77 -3.92 11.00
C LEU A 47 2.76 -3.16 12.34
N ARG A 48 2.88 -1.83 12.31
CA ARG A 48 2.90 -0.99 13.51
C ARG A 48 1.51 -0.66 14.07
N ARG A 49 0.53 -0.36 13.20
CA ARG A 49 -0.80 0.13 13.59
C ARG A 49 -1.96 -0.77 13.18
N GLY A 50 -1.71 -1.77 12.34
CA GLY A 50 -2.69 -2.78 11.92
C GLY A 50 -3.46 -2.41 10.66
N PHE A 51 -4.47 -3.24 10.37
CA PHE A 51 -5.27 -3.22 9.13
C PHE A 51 -5.88 -1.85 8.79
N PHE A 52 -6.64 -1.25 9.71
CA PHE A 52 -7.37 0.00 9.44
C PHE A 52 -6.44 1.18 9.16
N ALA A 53 -5.33 1.26 9.91
CA ALA A 53 -4.34 2.31 9.73
C ALA A 53 -3.59 2.17 8.40
N ALA A 54 -3.28 0.94 7.98
CA ALA A 54 -2.70 0.65 6.67
C ALA A 54 -3.64 1.02 5.53
N GLY A 55 -4.93 0.68 5.64
CA GLY A 55 -5.93 1.05 4.64
C GLY A 55 -6.07 2.56 4.49
N PHE A 56 -6.13 3.27 5.61
CA PHE A 56 -6.21 4.74 5.60
C PHE A 56 -4.95 5.39 5.01
N ALA A 57 -3.76 4.94 5.41
CA ALA A 57 -2.50 5.42 4.85
C ALA A 57 -2.38 5.09 3.34
N GLY A 58 -2.85 3.92 2.93
CA GLY A 58 -2.91 3.52 1.52
C GLY A 58 -3.83 4.44 0.71
N ILE A 59 -5.05 4.70 1.17
CA ILE A 59 -5.98 5.62 0.50
C ILE A 59 -5.37 7.03 0.40
N LEU A 60 -4.74 7.53 1.46
CA LEU A 60 -4.04 8.82 1.41
C LEU A 60 -2.94 8.82 0.35
N TRP A 61 -2.13 7.75 0.28
CA TRP A 61 -1.09 7.62 -0.73
C TRP A 61 -1.66 7.53 -2.16
N GLY A 62 -2.78 6.84 -2.34
CA GLY A 62 -3.52 6.80 -3.60
C GLY A 62 -4.05 8.18 -4.02
N LEU A 63 -4.65 8.92 -3.10
CA LEU A 63 -5.11 10.30 -3.32
C LEU A 63 -3.96 11.25 -3.67
N LEU A 64 -2.79 11.07 -3.04
CA LEU A 64 -1.60 11.86 -3.33
C LEU A 64 -1.13 11.70 -4.79
N HIS A 65 -1.31 10.53 -5.41
CA HIS A 65 -0.95 10.34 -6.82
C HIS A 65 -1.76 11.23 -7.77
N PHE A 66 -3.04 11.49 -7.46
CA PHE A 66 -3.87 12.44 -8.21
C PHE A 66 -3.36 13.87 -8.04
N LEU A 67 -3.07 14.27 -6.80
CA LEU A 67 -2.62 15.62 -6.46
C LEU A 67 -1.26 15.96 -7.07
N THR A 68 -0.35 14.99 -7.17
CA THR A 68 0.98 15.19 -7.75
C THR A 68 1.04 14.97 -9.24
N GLY A 69 -0.08 14.68 -9.91
CA GLY A 69 -0.11 14.40 -11.36
C GLY A 69 0.66 13.15 -11.79
N LYS A 70 0.90 12.20 -10.88
CA LYS A 70 1.56 10.91 -11.16
C LYS A 70 0.57 9.81 -11.53
N ALA A 71 -0.73 10.06 -11.40
CA ALA A 71 -1.77 9.14 -11.80
C ALA A 71 -1.91 9.08 -13.32
N TYR A 72 -1.77 7.89 -13.90
CA TYR A 72 -2.05 7.61 -15.29
C TYR A 72 -3.55 7.32 -15.43
N ILE A 73 -4.29 8.33 -15.87
CA ILE A 73 -5.76 8.29 -15.94
C ILE A 73 -6.17 8.09 -17.40
N LEU A 74 -6.60 6.87 -17.76
CA LEU A 74 -7.25 6.64 -19.06
C LEU A 74 -8.76 6.89 -18.97
N THR A 75 -9.36 6.50 -17.86
CA THR A 75 -10.81 6.59 -17.66
C THR A 75 -11.12 6.77 -16.18
N TRP A 76 -12.21 7.48 -15.87
CA TRP A 76 -12.65 7.70 -14.49
C TRP A 76 -12.75 6.41 -13.66
N ASN A 77 -13.29 5.35 -14.25
CA ASN A 77 -13.44 4.04 -13.59
C ASN A 77 -12.09 3.35 -13.33
N GLN A 78 -11.14 3.42 -14.26
CA GLN A 78 -9.80 2.85 -14.08
C GLN A 78 -9.06 3.58 -12.95
N ALA A 79 -9.13 4.91 -12.93
CA ALA A 79 -8.50 5.70 -11.89
C ALA A 79 -9.01 5.34 -10.48
N LEU A 80 -10.32 5.11 -10.34
CA LEU A 80 -10.92 4.70 -9.07
C LEU A 80 -10.42 3.31 -8.62
N ILE A 81 -10.33 2.36 -9.54
CA ILE A 81 -9.88 1.00 -9.23
C ILE A 81 -8.37 0.98 -8.90
N GLU A 82 -7.55 1.64 -9.71
CA GLU A 82 -6.08 1.56 -9.57
C GLU A 82 -5.52 2.45 -8.47
N TYR A 83 -6.11 3.62 -8.20
CA TYR A 83 -5.55 4.57 -7.24
C TYR A 83 -6.33 4.63 -5.93
N ILE A 84 -7.60 4.23 -5.88
CA ILE A 84 -8.37 4.19 -4.62
C ILE A 84 -8.48 2.76 -4.13
N LEU A 85 -9.05 1.86 -4.95
CA LEU A 85 -9.36 0.50 -4.50
C LEU A 85 -8.09 -0.33 -4.27
N ALA A 86 -7.16 -0.34 -5.22
CA ALA A 86 -5.90 -1.07 -5.07
C ALA A 86 -5.10 -0.61 -3.84
N PHE A 87 -5.05 0.69 -3.61
CA PHE A 87 -4.33 1.28 -2.48
C PHE A 87 -5.06 1.07 -1.14
N ALA A 88 -6.40 1.05 -1.12
CA ALA A 88 -7.17 0.67 0.07
C ALA A 88 -6.88 -0.77 0.50
N PHE A 89 -6.68 -1.67 -0.47
CA PHE A 89 -6.38 -3.08 -0.21
C PHE A 89 -4.97 -3.33 0.32
N VAL A 90 -4.11 -2.32 0.37
CA VAL A 90 -2.86 -2.37 1.16
C VAL A 90 -3.16 -2.61 2.66
N ALA A 91 -4.39 -2.34 3.12
CA ALA A 91 -4.87 -2.71 4.45
C ALA A 91 -4.58 -4.18 4.82
N PHE A 92 -4.68 -5.10 3.85
CA PHE A 92 -4.45 -6.53 4.06
C PHE A 92 -3.03 -6.86 4.53
N ALA A 93 -2.06 -5.98 4.25
CA ALA A 93 -0.72 -6.09 4.82
C ALA A 93 -0.68 -5.95 6.35
N GLY A 94 -1.76 -5.49 6.97
CA GLY A 94 -1.87 -5.31 8.42
C GLY A 94 -2.63 -6.42 9.15
N ILE A 95 -3.08 -7.47 8.47
CA ILE A 95 -3.86 -8.57 9.09
C ILE A 95 -3.05 -9.26 10.18
N PHE A 96 -1.78 -9.56 9.91
CA PHE A 96 -0.90 -10.24 10.86
C PHE A 96 -0.13 -9.29 11.77
N ALA A 97 -0.46 -8.00 11.81
CA ALA A 97 0.24 -7.01 12.62
C ALA A 97 0.31 -7.40 14.11
N LYS A 98 -0.80 -7.89 14.69
CA LYS A 98 -0.83 -8.34 16.09
C LYS A 98 0.11 -9.52 16.34
N ASN A 99 0.16 -10.47 15.39
CA ASN A 99 1.01 -11.67 15.51
C ASN A 99 2.49 -11.30 15.38
N VAL A 100 2.84 -10.39 14.46
CA VAL A 100 4.20 -9.85 14.33
C VAL A 100 4.61 -9.12 15.60
N GLN A 101 3.76 -8.24 16.15
CA GLN A 101 4.04 -7.51 17.38
C GLN A 101 4.21 -8.44 18.59
N ALA A 102 3.39 -9.50 18.68
CA ALA A 102 3.50 -10.49 19.74
C ALA A 102 4.81 -11.29 19.64
N ALA A 103 5.18 -11.76 18.44
CA ALA A 103 6.42 -12.48 18.21
C ALA A 103 7.66 -11.62 18.49
N LEU A 104 7.63 -10.33 18.12
CA LEU A 104 8.69 -9.37 18.45
C LEU A 104 8.83 -9.15 19.96
N LYS A 105 7.72 -9.04 20.69
CA LYS A 105 7.75 -8.93 22.17
C LYS A 105 8.34 -10.16 22.84
N GLN A 106 8.07 -11.34 22.29
CA GLN A 106 8.63 -12.61 22.76
C GLN A 106 10.09 -12.83 22.32
N LYS A 107 10.72 -11.85 21.65
CA LYS A 107 12.05 -11.94 21.03
C LYS A 107 12.21 -13.12 20.06
N ASN A 108 11.11 -13.68 19.57
CA ASN A 108 11.12 -14.78 18.61
C ASN A 108 11.21 -14.23 17.19
N MET A 109 12.43 -13.91 16.77
CA MET A 109 12.70 -13.28 15.47
C MET A 109 12.27 -14.15 14.28
N LYS A 110 12.42 -15.48 14.36
CA LYS A 110 12.03 -16.39 13.27
C LYS A 110 10.53 -16.30 13.00
N GLN A 111 9.72 -16.33 14.06
CA GLN A 111 8.27 -16.23 13.94
C GLN A 111 7.81 -14.83 13.52
N ALA A 112 8.47 -13.78 14.00
CA ALA A 112 8.20 -12.41 13.58
C ALA A 112 8.47 -12.21 12.07
N GLN A 113 9.59 -12.73 11.57
CA GLN A 113 9.93 -12.70 10.15
C GLN A 113 8.91 -13.48 9.31
N PHE A 114 8.54 -14.69 9.73
CA PHE A 114 7.56 -15.50 9.01
C PHE A 114 6.22 -14.78 8.86
N TYR A 115 5.69 -14.20 9.94
CA TYR A 115 4.44 -13.44 9.87
C TYR A 115 4.59 -12.14 9.07
N ALA A 116 5.73 -11.45 9.17
CA ALA A 116 5.98 -10.23 8.41
C ALA A 116 5.97 -10.52 6.90
N TRP A 117 6.71 -11.54 6.46
CA TRP A 117 6.73 -11.98 5.06
C TRP A 117 5.34 -12.41 4.57
N SER A 118 4.62 -13.18 5.37
CA SER A 118 3.24 -13.60 5.05
C SER A 118 2.31 -12.37 4.89
N SER A 119 2.44 -11.39 5.77
CA SER A 119 1.65 -10.14 5.72
C SER A 119 2.00 -9.31 4.48
N MET A 120 3.29 -9.17 4.16
CA MET A 120 3.76 -8.45 2.97
C MET A 120 3.27 -9.13 1.68
N PHE A 121 3.35 -10.45 1.61
CA PHE A 121 2.92 -11.22 0.44
C PHE A 121 1.42 -11.05 0.17
N ILE A 122 0.59 -11.19 1.22
CA ILE A 122 -0.87 -11.01 1.11
C ILE A 122 -1.21 -9.56 0.74
N GLY A 123 -0.57 -8.57 1.37
CA GLY A 123 -0.80 -7.16 1.06
C GLY A 123 -0.40 -6.80 -0.37
N GLY A 124 0.72 -7.33 -0.84
CA GLY A 124 1.17 -7.21 -2.22
C GLY A 124 0.15 -7.79 -3.19
N ILE A 125 -0.24 -9.06 -3.02
CA ILE A 125 -1.24 -9.72 -3.87
C ILE A 125 -2.56 -8.94 -3.86
N ALA A 126 -3.04 -8.53 -2.70
CA ALA A 126 -4.29 -7.78 -2.57
C ALA A 126 -4.27 -6.49 -3.40
N ARG A 127 -3.16 -5.75 -3.42
CA ARG A 127 -2.99 -4.56 -4.27
C ARG A 127 -2.87 -4.91 -5.75
N TYR A 128 -1.95 -5.82 -6.09
CA TYR A 128 -1.66 -6.16 -7.49
C TYR A 128 -2.83 -6.89 -8.18
N PHE A 129 -3.70 -7.55 -7.44
CA PHE A 129 -4.93 -8.13 -7.96
C PHE A 129 -5.82 -7.07 -8.64
N TRP A 130 -5.98 -5.90 -8.03
CA TRP A 130 -6.76 -4.80 -8.62
C TRP A 130 -6.08 -4.18 -9.83
N HIS A 131 -4.75 -4.04 -9.81
CA HIS A 131 -3.99 -3.61 -10.98
C HIS A 131 -4.10 -4.61 -12.14
N TYR A 132 -4.11 -5.90 -11.86
CA TYR A 132 -4.35 -6.94 -12.86
C TYR A 132 -5.75 -6.85 -13.45
N VAL A 133 -6.79 -6.74 -12.62
CA VAL A 133 -8.19 -6.57 -13.07
C VAL A 133 -8.34 -5.32 -13.92
N ALA A 134 -7.74 -4.20 -13.52
CA ALA A 134 -7.78 -2.97 -14.30
C ALA A 134 -7.05 -3.12 -15.64
N GLY A 135 -5.89 -3.80 -15.67
CA GLY A 135 -5.20 -4.13 -16.90
C GLY A 135 -6.06 -4.95 -17.88
N VAL A 136 -6.72 -6.01 -17.39
CA VAL A 136 -7.60 -6.83 -18.24
C VAL A 136 -8.79 -6.04 -18.77
N VAL A 137 -9.43 -5.22 -17.93
CA VAL A 137 -10.66 -4.50 -18.30
C VAL A 137 -10.39 -3.28 -19.21
N PHE A 138 -9.31 -2.54 -18.96
CA PHE A 138 -9.05 -1.26 -19.62
C PHE A 138 -7.91 -1.31 -20.64
N LEU A 139 -6.81 -2.03 -20.38
CA LEU A 139 -5.75 -2.21 -21.39
C LEU A 139 -6.13 -3.26 -22.44
N GLY A 140 -6.96 -4.26 -22.11
CA GLY A 140 -7.49 -5.22 -23.08
C GLY A 140 -8.28 -4.57 -24.23
N ARG A 141 -8.81 -3.36 -24.03
CA ARG A 141 -9.51 -2.57 -25.07
C ARG A 141 -8.59 -1.83 -26.04
N LEU A 142 -7.29 -1.73 -25.75
CA LEU A 142 -6.34 -1.02 -26.62
C LEU A 142 -5.68 -1.95 -27.66
N CYS A 143 -5.88 -3.26 -27.57
CA CYS A 143 -5.34 -4.28 -28.48
C CYS A 143 -6.41 -4.91 -29.41
N ILE A 144 -7.57 -4.27 -29.59
CA ILE A 144 -8.59 -4.68 -30.57
C ILE A 144 -8.83 -3.53 -31.54
#